data_AF-Q19349-F1
#
_entry.id   AF-Q19349-F1
#
_cell.length_a   1.000
_cell.length_b   1.000
_cell.length_c   1.000
_cell.angle_alpha   90.00
_cell.angle_beta   90.00
_cell.angle_gamma   90.00
#
_symmetry.space_group_name_H-M   'P 1'
#
loop_
_entity.id
_entity.type
_entity.pdbx_description
1 polymer ?
#
loop_
_entity_poly.entity_id
_entity_poly.type
_entity_poly.pdbx_seq_one_letter_code
_entity_poly.pdbx_strand_id
1 'polypeptide(L)'
;MKSVVIFLTFLATTALAGTWTDWGAWADTCVNCPGATYRGRSRVCIPGADMSGCTGDRLEKEICNCPLEAEWGEWEEWAACDNECGFCGTHARTRTCELLPECPLALCTGDDNESEPCSDTDKVCLAPSPSCCNGYKKKVDIPTKRFYCGLD
;
A
#
# COMPACT_ATOMS: atom_id res chain seq x y z
N MET A 1 30.48 66.46 29.65
CA MET A 1 29.05 66.08 29.60
C MET A 1 28.97 64.68 29.03
N LYS A 2 28.35 63.71 29.72
CA LYS A 2 28.48 62.26 29.44
C LYS A 2 27.65 61.85 28.22
N SER A 3 28.26 61.14 27.28
CA SER A 3 27.62 60.55 26.10
C SER A 3 26.50 59.58 26.48
N VAL A 4 25.31 59.77 25.91
CA VAL A 4 24.21 58.81 25.97
C VAL A 4 24.17 58.12 24.61
N VAL A 5 24.61 56.86 24.57
CA VAL A 5 24.57 56.03 23.37
C VAL A 5 23.15 55.49 23.23
N ILE A 6 22.48 55.90 22.16
CA ILE A 6 21.12 55.52 21.79
C ILE A 6 21.19 54.11 21.21
N PHE A 7 20.63 53.12 21.91
CA PHE A 7 20.40 51.79 21.35
C PHE A 7 19.22 51.87 20.37
N LEU A 8 19.55 51.93 19.10
CA LEU A 8 18.62 51.90 17.97
C LEU A 8 17.93 50.51 17.91
N THR A 9 16.63 50.54 18.14
CA THR A 9 15.59 49.78 17.42
C THR A 9 15.85 48.29 17.16
N PHE A 10 15.39 47.44 18.08
CA PHE A 10 14.79 46.18 17.67
C PHE A 10 13.36 46.53 17.26
N LEU A 11 13.15 46.88 15.98
CA LEU A 11 11.80 46.85 15.43
C LEU A 11 11.39 45.38 15.50
N ALA A 12 10.64 45.02 16.56
CA ALA A 12 9.85 43.81 16.54
C ALA A 12 8.95 43.97 15.33
N THR A 13 9.29 43.29 14.24
CA THR A 13 8.42 43.14 13.09
C THR A 13 7.14 42.58 13.68
N THR A 14 6.13 43.42 13.88
CA THR A 14 4.83 42.98 14.34
C THR A 14 4.37 41.99 13.30
N ALA A 15 4.37 40.70 13.66
CA ALA A 15 3.77 39.69 12.83
C ALA A 15 2.32 40.14 12.64
N LEU A 16 2.01 40.65 11.45
CA LEU A 16 0.67 41.11 11.14
C LEU A 16 -0.27 39.91 11.24
N ALA A 17 0.19 38.75 10.75
CA ALA A 17 -0.53 37.49 10.81
C ALA A 17 -0.45 36.78 12.17
N GLY A 18 -1.48 35.99 12.48
CA GLY A 18 -1.48 35.11 13.65
C GLY A 18 -0.34 34.09 13.64
N THR A 19 0.24 33.83 14.81
CA THR A 19 1.36 32.91 15.00
C THR A 19 0.96 31.73 15.88
N TRP A 20 1.36 30.53 15.50
CA TRP A 20 1.19 29.35 16.34
C TRP A 20 2.21 29.32 17.48
N THR A 21 1.79 28.86 18.67
CA THR A 21 2.74 28.36 19.66
C THR A 21 3.43 27.11 19.15
N ASP A 22 4.50 26.71 19.86
CA ASP A 22 5.00 25.35 19.73
C ASP A 22 3.86 24.34 19.96
N TRP A 23 4.01 23.19 19.33
CA TRP A 23 3.15 22.05 19.61
C TRP A 23 3.33 21.63 21.07
N GLY A 24 2.21 21.40 21.75
CA GLY A 24 2.21 20.70 23.03
C GLY A 24 2.72 19.27 22.88
N ALA A 25 2.94 18.62 24.03
CA ALA A 25 3.30 17.21 24.05
C ALA A 25 2.22 16.36 23.36
N TRP A 26 2.65 15.25 22.76
CA TRP A 26 1.76 14.17 22.37
C TRP A 26 1.07 13.60 23.61
N ALA A 27 -0.17 13.15 23.47
CA ALA A 27 -0.84 12.39 24.51
C ALA A 27 0.00 11.16 24.92
N ASP A 28 0.09 10.91 26.22
CA ASP A 28 0.92 9.83 26.78
C ASP A 28 0.45 8.44 26.35
N THR A 29 -0.85 8.31 26.09
CA THR A 29 -1.48 7.07 25.69
C THR A 29 -2.20 7.22 24.37
N CYS A 30 -2.22 6.12 23.64
CA CYS A 30 -3.01 5.99 22.43
C CYS A 30 -4.44 5.60 22.80
N VAL A 31 -5.39 6.22 22.12
CA VAL A 31 -6.82 5.97 22.31
C VAL A 31 -7.32 5.07 21.18
N ASN A 32 -8.14 4.09 21.53
CA ASN A 32 -8.80 3.22 20.57
C ASN A 32 -9.89 3.99 19.82
N CYS A 33 -9.76 4.08 18.50
CA CYS A 33 -10.85 4.44 17.60
C CYS A 33 -11.18 3.22 16.73
N PRO A 34 -12.34 3.17 16.06
CA PRO A 34 -12.56 2.18 15.01
C PRO A 34 -11.41 2.22 13.99
N GLY A 35 -10.87 1.06 13.61
CA GLY A 35 -9.80 0.92 12.62
C GLY A 35 -8.36 1.02 13.15
N ALA A 36 -8.06 1.97 14.05
CA ALA A 36 -6.71 2.18 14.54
C ALA A 36 -6.66 2.86 15.92
N THR A 37 -5.48 2.83 16.54
CA THR A 37 -5.20 3.61 17.76
C THR A 37 -4.42 4.88 17.42
N TYR A 38 -4.76 5.98 18.09
CA TYR A 38 -4.21 7.31 17.79
C TYR A 38 -3.75 8.03 19.05
N ARG A 39 -2.77 8.91 18.90
CA ARG A 39 -2.49 9.96 19.88
C ARG A 39 -2.51 11.32 19.22
N GLY A 40 -2.89 12.33 20.00
CA GLY A 40 -3.05 13.70 19.51
C GLY A 40 -2.12 14.66 20.24
N ARG A 41 -1.80 15.77 19.57
CA ARG A 41 -1.21 16.97 20.19
C ARG A 41 -1.94 18.21 19.72
N SER A 42 -1.75 19.31 20.45
CA SER A 42 -2.41 20.58 20.13
C SER A 42 -1.45 21.76 20.27
N ARG A 43 -1.75 22.83 19.55
CA ARG A 43 -1.08 24.13 19.65
C ARG A 43 -2.11 25.24 19.81
N VAL A 44 -1.69 26.41 20.24
CA VAL A 44 -2.57 27.58 20.43
C VAL A 44 -2.25 28.63 19.39
N CYS A 45 -3.28 29.19 18.75
CA CYS A 45 -3.10 30.32 17.85
C CYS A 45 -3.08 31.60 18.67
N ILE A 46 -2.03 32.40 18.49
CA ILE A 46 -1.95 33.77 18.99
C ILE A 46 -2.37 34.69 17.84
N PRO A 47 -3.51 35.39 17.95
CA PRO A 47 -3.98 36.27 16.89
C PRO A 47 -2.96 37.37 16.54
N GLY A 48 -2.90 37.70 15.26
CA GLY A 48 -2.05 38.78 14.75
C GLY A 48 -2.56 40.16 15.18
N ALA A 49 -1.76 41.20 14.92
CA ALA A 49 -2.16 42.58 15.21
C ALA A 49 -3.39 43.02 14.40
N ASP A 50 -3.63 42.42 13.24
CA ASP A 50 -4.82 42.61 12.42
C ASP A 50 -6.02 41.74 12.86
N MET A 51 -5.91 41.06 14.01
CA MET A 51 -6.85 40.04 14.51
C MET A 51 -6.99 38.81 13.60
N SER A 52 -6.11 38.62 12.62
CA SER A 52 -6.09 37.42 11.81
C SER A 52 -5.80 36.19 12.66
N GLY A 53 -6.49 35.10 12.31
CA GLY A 53 -6.17 33.77 12.83
C GLY A 53 -4.90 33.20 12.19
N CYS A 54 -4.56 32.00 12.62
CA CYS A 54 -3.41 31.27 12.11
C CYS A 54 -3.83 30.34 10.97
N THR A 55 -2.95 30.16 9.98
CA THR A 55 -3.17 29.17 8.90
C THR A 55 -2.72 27.78 9.33
N GLY A 56 -3.52 26.75 9.00
CA GLY A 56 -3.26 25.35 9.32
C GLY A 56 -4.00 24.87 10.58
N ASP A 57 -3.73 23.63 10.99
CA ASP A 57 -4.55 22.95 11.99
C ASP A 57 -4.11 23.23 13.43
N ARG A 58 -5.08 23.32 14.34
CA ARG A 58 -4.86 23.42 15.79
C ARG A 58 -4.48 22.08 16.42
N LEU A 59 -4.99 21.01 15.83
CA LEU A 59 -4.86 19.63 16.30
C LEU A 59 -4.09 18.83 15.28
N GLU A 60 -3.25 17.93 15.77
CA GLU A 60 -2.57 16.94 14.96
C GLU A 60 -2.75 15.58 15.59
N LYS A 61 -2.87 14.55 14.75
CA LYS A 61 -3.02 13.16 15.17
C LYS A 61 -1.97 12.32 14.47
N GLU A 62 -1.48 11.31 15.16
CA GLU A 62 -0.66 10.26 14.57
C GLU A 62 -1.17 8.88 14.97
N ILE A 63 -0.91 7.89 14.11
CA ILE A 63 -1.28 6.50 14.34
C ILE A 63 -0.25 5.87 15.26
N CYS A 64 -0.71 5.22 16.32
CA CYS A 64 0.17 4.46 17.21
C CYS A 64 0.29 3.00 16.78
N ASN A 65 -0.82 2.37 16.42
CA ASN A 65 -0.88 0.98 16.00
C ASN A 65 -2.14 0.74 15.14
N CYS A 66 -2.01 -0.14 14.14
CA CYS A 66 -3.10 -0.63 13.31
C CYS A 66 -3.29 -2.13 13.51
N PRO A 67 -4.26 -2.55 14.33
CA PRO A 67 -4.56 -3.95 14.50
C PRO A 67 -5.43 -4.52 13.37
N LEU A 68 -6.14 -3.69 12.59
CA LEU A 68 -6.84 -4.18 11.40
C LEU A 68 -5.82 -4.49 10.31
N GLU A 69 -5.78 -5.74 9.87
CA GLU A 69 -5.08 -6.16 8.67
C GLU A 69 -5.74 -5.48 7.46
N ALA A 70 -4.94 -5.11 6.45
CA ALA A 70 -5.52 -4.63 5.20
C ALA A 70 -6.25 -5.80 4.53
N GLU A 71 -7.34 -5.48 3.83
CA GLU A 71 -8.14 -6.49 3.16
C GLU A 71 -7.71 -6.59 1.69
N TRP A 72 -7.63 -7.81 1.19
CA TRP A 72 -7.50 -8.01 -0.24
C TRP A 72 -8.81 -7.66 -0.92
N GLY A 73 -8.75 -6.87 -1.97
CA GLY A 73 -9.84 -6.77 -2.93
C GLY A 73 -10.07 -8.12 -3.63
N GLU A 74 -11.14 -8.18 -4.41
CA GLU A 74 -11.45 -9.35 -5.23
C GLU A 74 -10.28 -9.67 -6.17
N TRP A 75 -10.10 -10.97 -6.44
CA TRP A 75 -9.23 -11.39 -7.51
C TRP A 75 -9.78 -10.91 -8.85
N GLU A 76 -8.89 -10.38 -9.69
CA GLU A 76 -9.20 -10.17 -11.09
C GLU A 76 -9.49 -11.51 -11.77
N GLU A 77 -10.21 -11.43 -12.89
CA GLU A 77 -10.41 -12.59 -13.76
C GLU A 77 -9.07 -13.19 -14.16
N TRP A 78 -9.05 -14.52 -14.29
CA TRP A 78 -7.87 -15.21 -14.80
C TRP A 78 -7.51 -14.68 -16.19
N ALA A 79 -6.22 -14.40 -16.39
CA ALA A 79 -5.70 -14.09 -17.71
C ALA A 79 -5.94 -15.25 -18.69
N ALA A 80 -5.86 -14.94 -19.99
CA ALA A 80 -5.86 -15.98 -21.00
C ALA A 80 -4.68 -16.94 -20.81
N CYS A 81 -4.90 -18.20 -21.15
CA CYS A 81 -3.86 -19.22 -21.08
C CYS A 81 -2.68 -18.84 -22.00
N ASP A 82 -1.47 -18.77 -21.46
CA ASP A 82 -0.29 -18.34 -22.21
C ASP A 82 0.10 -19.30 -23.34
N ASN A 83 -0.34 -20.55 -23.24
CA ASN A 83 -0.05 -21.60 -24.20
C ASN A 83 -1.14 -22.68 -24.20
N GLU A 84 -1.73 -22.93 -25.35
CA GLU A 84 -2.76 -23.94 -25.53
C GLU A 84 -2.21 -25.26 -26.09
N CYS A 85 -0.90 -25.55 -25.98
CA CYS A 85 -0.35 -26.83 -26.42
C CYS A 85 0.43 -27.55 -25.33
N GLY A 86 0.42 -28.87 -25.46
CA GLY A 86 1.34 -29.77 -24.79
C GLY A 86 1.27 -29.72 -23.27
N PHE A 87 0.13 -29.39 -22.68
CA PHE A 87 -0.02 -29.20 -21.22
C PHE A 87 0.95 -28.17 -20.62
N CYS A 88 1.43 -27.20 -21.41
CA CYS A 88 2.39 -26.18 -20.96
C CYS A 88 1.74 -24.91 -20.41
N GLY A 89 0.48 -24.67 -20.74
CA GLY A 89 -0.19 -23.42 -20.44
C GLY A 89 -0.27 -23.11 -18.96
N THR A 90 0.06 -21.87 -18.60
CA THR A 90 -0.28 -21.25 -17.33
C THR A 90 -1.11 -20.00 -17.53
N HIS A 91 -2.00 -19.75 -16.58
CA HIS A 91 -2.71 -18.47 -16.48
C HIS A 91 -2.48 -17.88 -15.09
N ALA A 92 -2.49 -16.55 -15.03
CA ALA A 92 -2.27 -15.81 -13.81
C ALA A 92 -3.47 -14.92 -13.51
N ARG A 93 -3.67 -14.62 -12.23
CA ARG A 93 -4.60 -13.59 -11.78
C ARG A 93 -3.92 -12.72 -10.73
N THR A 94 -4.43 -11.51 -10.59
CA THR A 94 -3.90 -10.49 -9.68
C THR A 94 -4.99 -9.94 -8.80
N ARG A 95 -4.63 -9.38 -7.65
CA ARG A 95 -5.55 -8.66 -6.76
C ARG A 95 -4.86 -7.44 -6.17
N THR A 96 -5.65 -6.47 -5.74
CA THR A 96 -5.13 -5.24 -5.12
C THR A 96 -5.37 -5.27 -3.61
N CYS A 97 -4.40 -4.83 -2.83
CA CYS A 97 -4.55 -4.64 -1.40
C CYS A 97 -5.30 -3.34 -1.12
N GLU A 98 -6.49 -3.41 -0.51
CA GLU A 98 -7.27 -2.25 -0.12
C GLU A 98 -6.83 -1.77 1.27
N LEU A 99 -6.18 -0.60 1.31
CA LEU A 99 -5.77 0.02 2.55
C LEU A 99 -6.93 0.79 3.18
N LEU A 100 -7.16 0.57 4.47
CA LEU A 100 -8.12 1.37 5.22
C LEU A 100 -7.65 2.83 5.30
N PRO A 101 -8.54 3.82 5.08
CA PRO A 101 -8.19 5.25 5.22
C PRO A 101 -7.59 5.58 6.59
N GLU A 102 -8.07 4.88 7.64
CA GLU A 102 -7.61 5.00 9.01
C GLU A 102 -6.23 4.35 9.24
N CYS A 103 -5.81 3.48 8.33
CA CYS A 103 -4.53 2.80 8.41
C CYS A 103 -3.82 2.66 7.04
N PRO A 104 -3.15 3.71 6.56
CA PRO A 104 -2.31 3.63 5.37
C PRO A 104 -1.07 2.74 5.54
N LEU A 105 -0.76 2.30 6.76
CA LEU A 105 0.36 1.42 7.07
C LEU A 105 -0.03 -0.07 7.15
N ALA A 106 -1.32 -0.39 7.06
CA ALA A 106 -1.76 -1.78 7.06
C ALA A 106 -1.20 -2.47 5.81
N LEU A 107 -0.84 -3.75 5.94
CA LEU A 107 -0.37 -4.57 4.83
C LEU A 107 -1.28 -5.79 4.73
N CYS A 108 -1.57 -6.22 3.52
CA CYS A 108 -2.29 -7.46 3.30
C CYS A 108 -1.33 -8.64 3.49
N THR A 109 -1.82 -9.71 4.10
CA THR A 109 -1.04 -10.96 4.27
C THR A 109 -1.27 -11.89 3.08
N GLY A 110 -0.19 -12.43 2.51
CA GLY A 110 -0.22 -13.34 1.35
C GLY A 110 0.18 -12.67 0.04
N ASP A 111 0.01 -13.36 -1.08
CA ASP A 111 0.48 -12.93 -2.39
C ASP A 111 -0.57 -12.08 -3.14
N ASP A 112 -0.12 -11.12 -3.95
CA ASP A 112 -0.94 -10.30 -4.85
C ASP A 112 -1.13 -10.94 -6.24
N ASN A 113 -0.43 -12.04 -6.49
CA ASN A 113 -0.45 -12.79 -7.74
C ASN A 113 -0.60 -14.29 -7.47
N GLU A 114 -1.39 -14.96 -8.29
CA GLU A 114 -1.53 -16.41 -8.30
C GLU A 114 -1.42 -16.93 -9.74
N SER A 115 -0.86 -18.12 -9.90
CA SER A 115 -0.68 -18.76 -11.21
C SER A 115 -1.00 -20.25 -11.14
N GLU A 116 -1.75 -20.74 -12.13
CA GLU A 116 -2.18 -22.14 -12.22
C GLU A 116 -2.01 -22.71 -13.64
N PRO A 117 -1.92 -24.04 -13.81
CA PRO A 117 -1.97 -24.66 -15.14
C PRO A 117 -3.35 -24.52 -15.79
N CYS A 118 -3.38 -24.13 -17.06
CA CYS A 118 -4.63 -23.95 -17.83
C CYS A 118 -4.71 -24.82 -19.10
N SER A 119 -3.60 -25.35 -19.60
CA SER A 119 -3.62 -26.17 -20.81
C SER A 119 -4.10 -27.59 -20.51
N ASP A 120 -5.23 -27.97 -21.10
CA ASP A 120 -5.82 -29.32 -21.01
C ASP A 120 -5.71 -30.14 -22.31
N THR A 121 -5.06 -29.61 -23.36
CA THR A 121 -4.99 -30.29 -24.64
C THR A 121 -3.86 -31.33 -24.76
N ASP A 122 -4.15 -32.40 -25.51
CA ASP A 122 -3.21 -33.42 -25.95
C ASP A 122 -2.42 -33.02 -27.22
N LYS A 123 -2.67 -31.84 -27.80
CA LYS A 123 -1.91 -31.33 -28.94
C LYS A 123 -0.46 -31.09 -28.54
N VAL A 124 0.48 -31.72 -29.26
CA VAL A 124 1.92 -31.51 -29.05
C VAL A 124 2.31 -30.10 -29.50
N CYS A 125 3.15 -29.41 -28.71
CA CYS A 125 3.73 -28.14 -29.13
C CYS A 125 4.73 -28.33 -30.27
N LEU A 126 4.71 -27.41 -31.23
CA LEU A 126 5.66 -27.40 -32.35
C LEU A 126 6.94 -26.67 -31.96
N ALA A 127 8.07 -27.12 -32.50
CA ALA A 127 9.36 -26.48 -32.28
C ALA A 127 9.31 -24.98 -32.63
N PRO A 128 9.93 -24.10 -31.82
CA PRO A 128 10.88 -24.42 -30.75
C PRO A 128 10.25 -24.75 -29.38
N SER A 129 8.93 -24.65 -29.21
CA SER A 129 8.26 -24.86 -27.92
C SER A 129 8.12 -26.36 -27.60
N PRO A 130 8.71 -26.88 -26.51
CA PRO A 130 8.50 -28.26 -26.10
C PRO A 130 7.13 -28.42 -25.44
N SER A 131 6.50 -29.59 -25.57
CA SER A 131 5.39 -29.96 -24.68
C SER A 131 5.88 -30.09 -23.23
N CYS A 132 4.97 -29.98 -22.27
CA CYS A 132 5.19 -30.03 -20.82
C CYS A 132 4.34 -31.13 -20.20
N CYS A 133 4.50 -31.37 -18.89
CA CYS A 133 3.67 -32.30 -18.14
C CYS A 133 3.57 -31.96 -16.64
N ASN A 134 3.88 -30.72 -16.22
CA ASN A 134 3.65 -30.22 -14.84
C ASN A 134 3.96 -31.23 -13.71
N GLY A 135 5.12 -31.88 -13.76
CA GLY A 135 5.56 -32.90 -12.77
C GLY A 135 5.33 -34.37 -13.18
N TYR A 136 4.49 -34.64 -14.18
CA TYR A 136 4.26 -35.95 -14.76
C TYR A 136 5.24 -36.28 -15.90
N LYS A 137 5.25 -37.54 -16.36
CA LYS A 137 6.03 -37.97 -17.52
C LYS A 137 5.23 -37.84 -18.81
N LYS A 138 5.94 -37.42 -19.86
CA LYS A 138 5.46 -37.42 -21.25
C LYS A 138 5.33 -38.86 -21.74
N LYS A 139 4.13 -39.27 -22.14
CA LYS A 139 3.84 -40.59 -22.71
C LYS A 139 3.11 -40.45 -24.05
N VAL A 140 3.19 -41.49 -24.87
CA VAL A 140 2.55 -41.55 -26.19
C VAL A 140 1.72 -42.81 -26.26
N ASP A 141 0.43 -42.66 -26.55
CA ASP A 141 -0.46 -43.76 -26.89
C ASP A 141 -0.31 -44.03 -28.39
N ILE A 142 0.38 -45.12 -28.73
CA ILE A 142 0.66 -45.49 -30.13
C ILE A 142 -0.64 -45.83 -30.89
N PRO A 143 -1.55 -46.68 -30.37
CA PRO A 143 -2.83 -46.97 -31.00
C PRO A 143 -3.64 -45.72 -31.36
N THR A 144 -3.78 -44.77 -30.44
CA THR A 144 -4.59 -43.56 -30.68
C THR A 144 -3.80 -42.39 -31.26
N LYS A 145 -2.46 -42.53 -31.33
CA LYS A 145 -1.51 -41.48 -31.73
C LYS A 145 -1.65 -40.20 -30.90
N ARG A 146 -1.91 -40.34 -29.60
CA ARG A 146 -2.10 -39.21 -28.68
C ARG A 146 -0.93 -39.05 -27.73
N PHE A 147 -0.59 -37.80 -27.45
CA PHE A 147 0.35 -37.43 -26.41
C PHE A 147 -0.42 -37.23 -25.10
N TYR A 148 0.10 -37.72 -23.98
CA TYR A 148 -0.53 -37.54 -22.67
C TYR A 148 0.51 -37.49 -21.55
N CYS A 149 0.09 -36.95 -20.41
CA CYS A 149 0.88 -36.91 -19.18
C CYS A 149 0.42 -38.03 -18.24
N GLY A 150 1.37 -38.79 -17.70
CA GLY A 150 1.07 -39.90 -16.79
C GLY A 150 2.09 -40.04 -15.67
N LEU A 151 1.67 -40.71 -14.59
CA LEU A 151 2.57 -41.24 -13.57
C LEU A 151 3.46 -42.33 -14.17
N ASP A 152 4.56 -42.66 -13.51
CA ASP A 152 5.45 -43.76 -13.91
C ASP A 152 4.67 -45.08 -13.99
#